data_AF-A0A842KIP3-F1
#
_entry.id   AF-A0A842KIP3-F1
#
_cell.length_a   1.000
_cell.length_b   1.000
_cell.length_c   1.000
_cell.angle_alpha   90.00
_cell.angle_beta   90.00
_cell.angle_gamma   90.00
#
_symmetry.space_group_name_H-M   'P 1'
#
loop_
_entity.id
_entity.type
_entity.pdbx_description
1 polymer ?
#
loop_
_entity_poly.entity_id
_entity_poly.type
_entity_poly.pdbx_seq_one_letter_code
_entity_poly.pdbx_strand_id
1 'polypeptide(L)' 'LLSSKIEEMVIGGKKVFNVADGYLMACFDNDVTDEVVREIAKKQPYYAVFRDSGMANDSVAANFEQIFETYSPSTVRKVL' A
#
# COMPACT_ATOMS: atom_id res chain seq x y z
N LEU A 1 15.85 7.73 -18.18
CA LEU A 1 16.44 7.67 -16.82
C LEU A 1 15.80 6.47 -16.12
N LEU A 2 16.49 5.33 -16.05
CA LEU A 2 15.96 4.06 -15.53
C LEU A 2 16.46 3.78 -14.09
N SER A 3 16.54 4.83 -13.27
CA SER A 3 16.90 4.69 -11.86
C SER A 3 16.00 5.57 -11.01
N SER A 4 14.70 5.27 -11.01
CA SER A 4 13.82 5.83 -10.00
C SER A 4 14.31 5.38 -8.62
N LYS A 5 14.41 6.32 -7.69
CA LYS A 5 14.81 6.04 -6.31
C LYS A 5 13.82 5.04 -5.70
N ILE A 6 14.35 4.01 -5.03
CA ILE A 6 13.56 3.07 -4.25
C ILE A 6 14.01 3.23 -2.80
N GLU A 7 13.07 3.52 -1.92
CA GLU A 7 13.27 3.57 -0.48
C GLU A 7 12.48 2.44 0.18
N GLU A 8 13.12 1.75 1.11
CA GLU A 8 12.45 0.80 1.99
C GLU A 8 12.07 1.51 3.28
N MET A 9 10.83 1.33 3.72
CA MET A 9 10.34 1.84 4.98
C MET A 9 9.50 0.80 5.71
N VAL A 10 9.25 1.05 7.00
CA VAL A 10 8.43 0.17 7.82
C VAL A 10 7.16 0.91 8.23
N ILE A 11 6.00 0.31 7.97
CA ILE A 11 4.68 0.80 8.38
C ILE A 11 3.98 -0.34 9.12
N GLY A 12 3.63 -0.12 10.40
CA GLY A 12 2.98 -1.15 11.22
C GLY A 12 3.76 -2.48 11.31
N GLY A 13 5.09 -2.41 11.30
CA GLY A 13 5.96 -3.59 11.28
C GLY A 13 6.06 -4.31 9.93
N LYS A 14 5.44 -3.77 8.86
CA LYS A 14 5.50 -4.30 7.50
C LYS A 14 6.45 -3.51 6.63
N LYS A 15 7.21 -4.21 5.79
CA LYS A 15 8.10 -3.63 4.80
C LYS A 15 7.30 -3.06 3.63
N VAL A 16 7.49 -1.78 3.38
CA VAL A 16 6.86 -1.03 2.29
C VAL A 16 7.94 -0.39 1.43
N PHE A 17 7.82 -0.53 0.12
CA PHE A 17 8.71 0.07 -0.86
C PHE A 17 8.08 1.36 -1.38
N ASN A 18 8.77 2.48 -1.25
CA ASN A 18 8.40 3.76 -1.83
C ASN A 18 9.27 4.03 -3.07
N VAL A 19 8.65 4.15 -4.23
CA VAL A 19 9.34 4.37 -5.51
C VAL A 19 9.03 5.76 -6.03
N ALA A 20 10.09 6.48 -6.43
CA ALA A 20 10.02 7.85 -6.94
C ALA A 20 9.16 8.77 -6.06
N ASP A 21 9.49 8.81 -4.77
CA ASP A 21 8.94 9.75 -3.77
C ASP A 21 7.40 9.78 -3.72
N GLY A 22 6.77 8.60 -3.71
CA GLY A 22 5.31 8.43 -3.60
C GLY A 22 4.61 8.09 -4.90
N TYR A 23 5.33 7.99 -6.02
CA TYR A 23 4.72 7.55 -7.29
C TYR A 23 4.16 6.13 -7.18
N LEU A 24 4.88 5.22 -6.53
CA LEU A 24 4.39 3.87 -6.25
C LEU A 24 4.78 3.46 -4.84
N MET A 25 3.80 2.99 -4.08
CA MET A 25 4.01 2.35 -2.80
C MET A 25 3.58 0.88 -2.87
N ALA A 26 4.47 -0.03 -2.50
CA ALA A 26 4.19 -1.46 -2.54
C ALA A 26 4.42 -2.14 -1.20
N CYS A 27 3.47 -2.95 -0.74
CA CYS A 27 3.59 -3.80 0.44
C CYS A 27 3.44 -5.26 0.02
N PHE A 28 4.49 -6.06 0.23
CA PHE A 28 4.53 -7.46 -0.18
C PHE A 28 4.65 -8.44 1.00
N ASP A 29 4.64 -7.90 2.22
CA ASP A 29 4.63 -8.71 3.44
C ASP A 29 3.28 -9.40 3.64
N ASN A 30 3.28 -10.42 4.49
CA ASN A 30 2.08 -11.10 4.93
C ASN A 30 1.47 -10.41 6.16
N ASP A 31 0.26 -10.83 6.52
CA ASP A 31 -0.49 -10.31 7.66
C ASP A 31 -0.62 -8.78 7.65
N VAL A 32 -0.86 -8.21 6.46
CA VAL A 32 -1.13 -6.77 6.29
C VAL A 32 -2.49 -6.46 6.92
N THR A 33 -2.51 -5.48 7.82
CA THR A 33 -3.72 -5.09 8.57
C THR A 33 -4.34 -3.80 8.00
N ASP A 34 -5.59 -3.52 8.36
CA ASP A 34 -6.26 -2.26 8.03
C ASP A 34 -5.45 -1.02 8.41
N GLU A 35 -4.72 -1.09 9.52
CA GLU A 35 -3.88 0.02 9.98
C GLU A 35 -2.72 0.27 9.00
N VAL A 36 -2.07 -0.79 8.51
CA VAL A 36 -1.01 -0.66 7.50
C VAL A 36 -1.57 -0.12 6.19
N VAL A 37 -2.70 -0.66 5.72
CA VAL A 37 -3.38 -0.17 4.50
C VAL A 37 -3.74 1.31 4.65
N ARG A 38 -4.28 1.71 5.81
CA ARG A 38 -4.66 3.10 6.11
C ARG A 38 -3.47 4.03 6.12
N GLU A 39 -2.37 3.65 6.75
CA GLU A 39 -1.17 4.49 6.80
C GLU A 39 -0.54 4.66 5.40
N ILE A 40 -0.57 3.62 4.56
CA ILE A 40 -0.18 3.73 3.15
C ILE A 40 -1.14 4.65 2.39
N ALA A 41 -2.46 4.47 2.56
CA ALA A 41 -3.47 5.31 1.92
C ALA A 41 -3.31 6.79 2.32
N LYS A 42 -3.00 7.11 3.58
CA LYS A 42 -2.75 8.49 4.01
C LYS A 42 -1.53 9.15 3.35
N LYS A 43 -0.59 8.38 2.79
CA LYS A 43 0.55 8.90 2.03
C LYS A 43 0.17 9.37 0.62
N GLN A 44 -1.04 9.06 0.15
CA GLN A 44 -1.56 9.45 -1.16
C GLN A 44 -0.65 9.07 -2.34
N PRO A 45 -0.22 7.80 -2.45
CA PRO A 45 0.62 7.41 -3.56
C PRO A 45 -0.17 7.43 -4.88
N TYR A 46 0.52 7.61 -6.01
CA TYR A 46 -0.15 7.52 -7.32
C TYR A 46 -0.57 6.07 -7.63
N TYR A 47 0.32 5.11 -7.37
CA TYR A 47 0.03 3.68 -7.37
C TYR A 47 0.21 3.04 -5.99
N ALA A 48 -0.73 2.20 -5.58
CA ALA A 48 -0.58 1.35 -4.42
C ALA A 48 -0.65 -0.13 -4.82
N VAL A 49 0.37 -0.92 -4.47
CA VAL A 49 0.49 -2.33 -4.86
C VAL A 49 0.52 -3.22 -3.63
N PHE A 50 -0.35 -4.22 -3.58
CA PHE A 50 -0.43 -5.20 -2.51
C PHE A 50 -0.50 -6.61 -3.08
N ARG A 51 -0.11 -7.62 -2.30
CA ARG A 51 -0.44 -9.02 -2.59
C ARG A 51 -1.81 -9.34 -2.02
N ASP A 52 -2.66 -10.02 -2.78
CA ASP A 52 -3.96 -10.49 -2.30
C ASP A 52 -3.76 -11.44 -1.10
N SER A 53 -2.86 -12.40 -1.27
CA SER A 53 -2.45 -13.36 -0.24
C SER A 53 -1.68 -12.74 0.94
N GLY A 54 -1.30 -11.46 0.84
CA GLY A 54 -0.61 -10.74 1.91
C GLY A 54 -1.55 -10.15 2.96
N MET A 55 -2.85 -10.06 2.67
CA MET A 55 -3.84 -9.52 3.60
C MET A 55 -4.02 -10.45 4.80
N ALA A 56 -4.13 -9.90 6.01
CA ALA A 56 -4.24 -10.70 7.23
C ALA A 56 -5.53 -11.53 7.30
N ASN A 57 -6.61 -11.08 6.66
CA ASN A 57 -7.89 -11.79 6.57
C ASN A 57 -8.82 -11.10 5.54
N ASP A 58 -9.93 -11.77 5.23
CA ASP A 58 -10.96 -11.28 4.30
C ASP A 58 -11.57 -9.94 4.69
N SER A 59 -11.62 -9.60 5.98
CA SER A 59 -12.12 -8.28 6.43
C SER A 59 -11.17 -7.16 6.00
N VAL A 60 -9.86 -7.40 6.00
CA VAL A 60 -8.89 -6.42 5.50
C VAL A 60 -9.06 -6.20 4.00
N ALA A 61 -9.22 -7.29 3.24
CA ALA A 61 -9.49 -7.20 1.81
C ALA A 61 -10.80 -6.44 1.51
N ALA A 62 -11.86 -6.68 2.29
CA ALA A 62 -13.12 -5.96 2.17
C ALA A 62 -12.99 -4.46 2.51
N ASN A 63 -12.24 -4.13 3.56
CA ASN A 63 -12.05 -2.74 4.01
C ASN A 63 -11.07 -1.95 3.12
N PHE A 64 -10.23 -2.64 2.35
CA PHE A 64 -9.18 -2.04 1.52
C PHE A 64 -9.73 -0.93 0.60
N GLU A 65 -10.81 -1.22 -0.11
CA GLU A 65 -11.42 -0.29 -1.06
C GLU A 65 -11.92 0.97 -0.34
N GLN A 66 -12.68 0.80 0.75
CA GLN A 66 -13.24 1.90 1.54
C GLN A 66 -12.15 2.78 2.16
N ILE A 67 -11.05 2.19 2.64
CA ILE A 67 -9.91 2.93 3.18
C ILE A 67 -9.33 3.86 2.11
N PHE A 68 -9.07 3.34 0.90
CA PHE A 68 -8.56 4.17 -0.18
C PHE A 68 -9.56 5.20 -0.67
N GLU A 69 -10.84 4.89 -0.80
CA GLU A 69 -11.88 5.88 -1.12
C GLU A 69 -11.89 7.05 -0.11
N THR A 70 -11.64 6.75 1.17
CA THR A 70 -11.64 7.75 2.25
C THR A 70 -10.40 8.64 2.23
N TYR A 71 -9.21 8.05 2.11
CA TYR A 71 -7.94 8.78 2.33
C TYR A 71 -7.21 9.15 1.03
N SER A 72 -7.50 8.43 -0.05
CA SER A 72 -6.75 8.43 -1.31
C SER A 72 -7.59 8.02 -2.52
N PRO A 73 -8.73 8.69 -2.79
CA PRO A 73 -9.68 8.28 -3.82
C PRO A 73 -9.09 8.31 -5.24
N SER A 74 -7.99 9.04 -5.45
CA SER A 74 -7.30 9.14 -6.75
C SER A 74 -6.17 8.12 -6.92
N THR A 75 -5.84 7.33 -5.90
CA THR A 75 -4.79 6.31 -5.99
C THR A 75 -5.24 5.14 -6.85
N VAL A 76 -4.40 4.77 -7.82
CA VAL A 76 -4.61 3.56 -8.62
C VAL A 76 -4.09 2.36 -7.86
N ARG A 77 -5.01 1.48 -7.46
CA ARG A 77 -4.71 0.27 -6.69
C ARG A 77 -4.43 -0.91 -7.62
N LYS A 78 -3.44 -1.72 -7.28
CA LYS A 78 -3.15 -3.01 -7.93
C LYS A 78 -2.99 -4.08 -6.87
N VAL A 79 -3.77 -5.14 -6.98
CA VAL A 79 -3.65 -6.32 -6.13
C VAL A 79 -3.12 -7.47 -6.99
N LEU A 80 -2.09 -8.15 -6.51
CA LEU A 80 -1.35 -9.22 -7.20
C LEU A 80 -1.63 -10.59 -6.59
#